data_AF-A0A2N0X911-F1
#
_entry.id   AF-A0A2N0X911-F1
#
_cell.length_a   1.000
_cell.length_b   1.000
_cell.length_c   1.000
_cell.angle_alpha   90.00
_cell.angle_beta   90.00
_cell.angle_gamma   90.00
#
_symmetry.space_group_name_H-M   'P 1'
#
loop_
_entity.id
_entity.type
_entity.pdbx_description
1 polymer ?
#
loop_
_entity_poly.entity_id
_entity_poly.type
_entity_poly.pdbx_seq_one_letter_code
_entity_poly.pdbx_strand_id
1 'polypeptide(L)'
;MSTLTRADVEALIQEARDSFQCLDLVERDLSGLDLSSFNLQGAYLRGSNLRGTDLRWANLEEARWDGLAIQSIPSGRVYLIPTPDGWYMHVGCWKGAPDELRRLIAQDEDWPEAEGEEITRRRPYLEAALALCEAHMADHADVIDKLRERWGSADEEAAA
;
A
#
# COMPACT_ATOMS: atom_id res chain seq x y z
N MET A 1 15.35 -14.32 -9.45
CA MET A 1 14.60 -14.62 -8.20
C MET A 1 13.30 -15.28 -8.62
N SER A 2 12.86 -16.36 -7.96
CA SER A 2 11.58 -17.00 -8.30
C SER A 2 10.44 -16.09 -7.87
N THR A 3 9.61 -15.68 -8.82
CA THR A 3 8.39 -14.91 -8.58
C THR A 3 7.44 -15.75 -7.71
N LEU A 4 7.01 -15.20 -6.57
CA LEU A 4 5.98 -15.83 -5.74
C LEU A 4 4.63 -15.75 -6.46
N THR A 5 3.79 -16.77 -6.27
CA THR A 5 2.38 -16.75 -6.64
C THR A 5 1.50 -16.53 -5.41
N ARG A 6 0.21 -16.24 -5.62
CA ARG A 6 -0.78 -16.18 -4.53
C ARG A 6 -0.80 -17.49 -3.72
N ALA A 7 -0.69 -18.64 -4.39
CA ALA A 7 -0.67 -19.95 -3.74
C ALA A 7 0.61 -20.17 -2.91
N ASP A 8 1.75 -19.63 -3.34
CA ASP A 8 2.99 -19.69 -2.56
C ASP A 8 2.84 -18.88 -1.27
N VAL A 9 2.23 -17.70 -1.33
CA VAL A 9 1.97 -16.88 -0.12
C VAL A 9 0.97 -17.58 0.81
N GLU A 10 -0.05 -18.26 0.28
CA GLU A 10 -0.96 -19.09 1.10
C GLU A 10 -0.21 -20.22 1.82
N ALA A 11 0.70 -20.90 1.12
CA ALA A 11 1.53 -21.94 1.72
C ALA A 11 2.43 -21.38 2.83
N LEU A 12 3.06 -20.22 2.61
CA LEU A 12 3.88 -19.54 3.62
C LEU A 12 3.06 -19.12 4.85
N ILE A 13 1.82 -18.65 4.66
CA ILE A 13 0.91 -18.35 5.77
C ILE A 13 0.61 -19.62 6.57
N GLN A 14 0.35 -20.73 5.90
CA GLN A 14 0.06 -21.99 6.57
C GLN A 14 1.29 -22.50 7.34
N GLU A 15 2.47 -22.43 6.74
CA GLU A 15 3.74 -22.81 7.37
C GLU A 15 4.05 -21.97 8.61
N ALA A 16 3.90 -20.63 8.52
CA ALA A 16 4.10 -19.73 9.65
C ALA A 16 3.14 -20.05 10.81
N ARG A 17 1.88 -20.39 10.50
CA ARG A 17 0.89 -20.81 11.49
C ARG A 17 1.26 -22.14 12.16
N ASP A 18 1.65 -23.13 11.38
CA ASP A 18 1.98 -24.47 11.88
C ASP A 18 3.27 -24.48 12.71
N SER A 19 4.19 -23.57 12.41
CA SER A 19 5.46 -23.39 13.15
C SER A 19 5.39 -22.36 14.29
N PHE A 20 4.23 -21.72 14.50
CA PHE A 20 4.03 -20.62 15.46
C PHE A 20 5.03 -19.45 15.26
N GLN A 21 5.37 -19.16 14.00
CA GLN A 21 6.25 -18.06 13.61
C GLN A 21 5.47 -16.92 12.97
N CYS A 22 6.08 -15.74 12.95
CA CYS A 22 5.59 -14.64 12.13
C CYS A 22 5.83 -14.94 10.64
N LEU A 23 4.92 -14.49 9.79
CA LEU A 23 5.08 -14.58 8.35
C LEU A 23 6.22 -13.64 7.89
N ASP A 24 7.31 -14.23 7.39
CA ASP A 24 8.44 -13.50 6.83
C ASP A 24 8.31 -13.38 5.30
N LEU A 25 8.01 -12.16 4.85
CA LEU A 25 7.98 -11.76 3.45
C LEU A 25 9.04 -10.69 3.15
N VAL A 26 10.02 -10.50 4.04
CA VAL A 26 11.05 -9.46 3.92
C VAL A 26 11.77 -9.60 2.60
N GLU A 27 11.85 -8.48 1.87
CA GLU A 27 12.56 -8.41 0.61
C GLU A 27 12.18 -9.51 -0.40
N ARG A 28 10.90 -9.89 -0.42
CA ARG A 28 10.31 -10.75 -1.44
C ARG A 28 9.71 -9.93 -2.57
N ASP A 29 9.67 -10.52 -3.76
CA ASP A 29 8.92 -9.96 -4.88
C ASP A 29 7.45 -10.39 -4.75
N LEU A 30 6.60 -9.43 -4.42
CA LEU A 30 5.14 -9.60 -4.29
C LEU A 30 4.40 -8.81 -5.39
N SER A 31 5.14 -8.33 -6.40
CA SER A 31 4.59 -7.42 -7.39
C SER A 31 3.49 -8.09 -8.22
N GLY A 32 2.43 -7.33 -8.45
CA GLY A 32 1.25 -7.78 -9.21
C GLY A 32 0.40 -8.86 -8.52
N LEU A 33 0.72 -9.28 -7.29
CA LEU A 33 -0.05 -10.29 -6.59
C LEU A 33 -1.38 -9.77 -6.07
N ASP A 34 -2.41 -10.59 -6.18
CA ASP A 34 -3.65 -10.42 -5.43
C ASP A 34 -3.49 -11.02 -4.04
N LEU A 35 -3.23 -10.15 -3.05
CA LEU A 35 -3.19 -10.47 -1.62
C LEU A 35 -4.42 -9.91 -0.91
N SER A 36 -5.50 -9.64 -1.65
CA SER A 36 -6.70 -9.08 -1.07
C SER A 36 -7.31 -10.06 -0.07
N SER A 37 -7.85 -9.52 1.03
CA SER A 37 -8.44 -10.27 2.15
C SER A 37 -7.50 -11.21 2.91
N PHE A 38 -6.19 -11.22 2.64
CA PHE A 38 -5.26 -12.06 3.39
C PHE A 38 -5.11 -11.57 4.84
N ASN A 39 -4.93 -12.51 5.77
CA ASN A 39 -4.51 -12.17 7.12
C ASN A 39 -2.97 -12.07 7.17
N LEU A 40 -2.45 -10.85 7.10
CA LEU A 40 -1.03 -10.51 7.18
C LEU A 40 -0.69 -9.83 8.52
N GLN A 41 -1.48 -10.10 9.56
CA GLN A 41 -1.26 -9.53 10.89
C GLN A 41 0.14 -9.89 11.41
N GLY A 42 0.88 -8.89 11.86
CA GLY A 42 2.24 -9.08 12.39
C GLY A 42 3.28 -9.56 11.36
N ALA A 43 2.94 -9.61 10.06
CA ALA A 43 3.85 -10.06 9.02
C ALA A 43 5.00 -9.05 8.81
N TYR A 44 6.17 -9.56 8.41
CA TYR A 44 7.31 -8.74 8.04
C TYR A 44 7.36 -8.58 6.52
N LEU A 45 7.15 -7.36 6.00
CA LEU A 45 7.21 -7.04 4.57
C LEU A 45 8.18 -5.88 4.25
N ARG A 46 9.13 -5.60 5.15
CA ARG A 46 10.14 -4.55 4.95
C ARG A 46 10.91 -4.83 3.65
N GLY A 47 11.04 -3.81 2.80
CA GLY A 47 11.80 -3.91 1.55
C GLY A 47 11.20 -4.84 0.49
N SER A 48 9.99 -5.37 0.66
CA SER A 48 9.33 -6.21 -0.34
C SER A 48 8.86 -5.37 -1.53
N ASN A 49 8.88 -5.93 -2.74
CA ASN A 49 8.35 -5.25 -3.91
C ASN A 49 6.82 -5.41 -3.94
N LEU A 50 6.10 -4.34 -3.59
CA LEU A 50 4.63 -4.29 -3.57
C LEU A 50 4.03 -3.58 -4.79
N ARG A 51 4.82 -3.40 -5.86
CA ARG A 51 4.35 -2.76 -7.10
C ARG A 51 3.13 -3.49 -7.64
N GLY A 52 2.00 -2.80 -7.75
CA GLY A 52 0.76 -3.35 -8.31
C GLY A 52 0.13 -4.46 -7.47
N THR A 53 0.58 -4.70 -6.24
CA THR A 53 -0.02 -5.68 -5.33
C THR A 53 -1.38 -5.18 -4.86
N ASP A 54 -2.39 -6.04 -4.90
CA ASP A 54 -3.71 -5.74 -4.34
C ASP A 54 -3.74 -6.12 -2.85
N LEU A 55 -3.78 -5.12 -1.97
CA LEU A 55 -3.89 -5.29 -0.52
C LEU A 55 -5.29 -4.97 0.02
N ARG A 56 -6.30 -4.79 -0.87
CA ARG A 56 -7.67 -4.45 -0.42
C ARG A 56 -8.16 -5.50 0.57
N TRP A 57 -8.71 -5.03 1.69
CA TRP A 57 -9.23 -5.87 2.78
C TRP A 57 -8.20 -6.75 3.50
N ALA A 58 -6.92 -6.72 3.15
CA ALA A 58 -5.89 -7.43 3.89
C ALA A 58 -5.79 -6.92 5.33
N ASN A 59 -5.63 -7.83 6.29
CA ASN A 59 -5.32 -7.45 7.66
C ASN A 59 -3.82 -7.18 7.78
N LEU A 60 -3.44 -5.92 7.98
CA LEU A 60 -2.05 -5.49 8.18
C LEU A 60 -1.83 -4.93 9.59
N GLU A 61 -2.70 -5.27 10.53
CA GLU A 61 -2.50 -4.92 11.94
C GLU A 61 -1.14 -5.43 12.42
N GLU A 62 -0.37 -4.56 13.08
CA GLU A 62 0.98 -4.85 13.60
C GLU A 62 2.00 -5.32 12.55
N ALA A 63 1.67 -5.28 11.26
CA ALA A 63 2.60 -5.64 10.20
C ALA A 63 3.79 -4.67 10.19
N ARG A 64 4.99 -5.21 9.97
CA ARG A 64 6.22 -4.43 9.80
C ARG A 64 6.52 -4.32 8.32
N TRP A 65 5.92 -3.31 7.72
CA TRP A 65 6.04 -2.96 6.31
C TRP A 65 6.14 -1.43 6.28
N ASP A 66 7.04 -0.86 5.51
CA ASP A 66 7.36 0.58 5.59
C ASP A 66 6.21 1.50 5.08
N GLY A 67 5.00 0.97 4.94
CA GLY A 67 3.76 1.67 4.59
C GLY A 67 2.89 2.01 5.80
N LEU A 68 1.70 2.54 5.53
CA LEU A 68 0.73 2.97 6.54
C LEU A 68 -0.67 2.43 6.21
N ALA A 69 -1.40 1.97 7.23
CA ALA A 69 -2.79 1.56 7.12
C ALA A 69 -3.69 2.38 8.06
N ILE A 70 -4.82 2.88 7.54
CA ILE A 70 -5.82 3.63 8.32
C ILE A 70 -7.18 2.94 8.13
N GLN A 71 -7.79 2.45 9.22
CA GLN A 71 -8.95 1.53 9.15
C GLN A 71 -10.32 2.16 9.46
N SER A 72 -10.42 3.48 9.68
CA SER A 72 -11.65 4.08 10.22
C SER A 72 -11.97 5.45 9.62
N ILE A 73 -12.10 5.50 8.29
CA ILE A 73 -12.68 6.66 7.61
C ILE A 73 -13.90 6.25 6.76
N PRO A 74 -14.85 7.17 6.49
CA PRO A 74 -16.05 6.88 5.70
C PRO A 74 -15.79 6.33 4.29
N SER A 75 -14.61 6.60 3.74
CA SER A 75 -14.18 6.15 2.40
C SER A 75 -13.55 4.75 2.40
N GLY A 76 -13.59 4.02 3.51
CA GLY A 76 -13.00 2.69 3.65
C GLY A 76 -11.57 2.70 4.17
N ARG A 77 -10.86 1.56 4.02
CA ARG A 77 -9.46 1.45 4.45
C ARG A 77 -8.56 2.28 3.53
N VAL A 78 -7.58 2.95 4.13
CA VAL A 78 -6.48 3.59 3.41
C VAL A 78 -5.23 2.74 3.58
N TYR A 79 -4.56 2.48 2.46
CA TYR A 79 -3.23 1.89 2.45
C TYR A 79 -2.30 2.83 1.70
N LEU A 80 -1.25 3.31 2.37
CA LEU A 80 -0.12 3.98 1.75
C LEU A 80 1.00 2.95 1.60
N ILE A 81 1.39 2.70 0.35
CA ILE A 81 2.25 1.60 -0.06
C ILE A 81 3.51 2.20 -0.67
N PRO A 82 4.70 1.96 -0.08
CA PRO A 82 5.95 2.32 -0.74
C PRO A 82 6.24 1.31 -1.85
N THR A 83 6.55 1.81 -3.04
CA THR A 83 6.99 1.01 -4.18
C THR A 83 8.29 1.59 -4.73
N PRO A 84 9.04 0.86 -5.58
CA PRO A 84 10.22 1.44 -6.22
C PRO A 84 9.87 2.61 -7.16
N ASP A 85 8.64 2.73 -7.64
CA ASP A 85 8.20 3.87 -8.47
C ASP A 85 7.89 5.11 -7.61
N GLY A 86 7.61 4.92 -6.32
CA GLY A 86 7.17 5.96 -5.41
C GLY A 86 6.05 5.49 -4.48
N TRP A 87 5.46 6.45 -3.77
CA TRP A 87 4.32 6.20 -2.89
C TRP A 87 3.04 6.02 -3.68
N TYR A 88 2.35 4.92 -3.42
CA TYR A 88 1.06 4.58 -4.00
C TYR A 88 0.01 4.45 -2.90
N MET A 89 -1.25 4.73 -3.20
CA MET A 89 -2.32 4.68 -2.22
C MET A 89 -3.55 3.96 -2.73
N HIS A 90 -4.23 3.27 -1.80
CA HIS A 90 -5.63 2.87 -1.93
C HIS A 90 -6.46 3.65 -0.94
N VAL A 91 -7.62 4.16 -1.37
CA VAL A 91 -8.68 4.71 -0.52
C VAL A 91 -9.99 4.07 -0.96
N GLY A 92 -10.41 3.00 -0.28
CA GLY A 92 -11.53 2.19 -0.77
C GLY A 92 -11.25 1.63 -2.17
N CYS A 93 -12.08 1.98 -3.15
CA CYS A 93 -11.90 1.60 -4.56
C CYS A 93 -10.91 2.50 -5.32
N TRP A 94 -10.68 3.73 -4.82
CA TRP A 94 -9.77 4.68 -5.45
C TRP A 94 -8.32 4.26 -5.28
N LYS A 95 -7.52 4.53 -6.31
CA LYS A 95 -6.11 4.20 -6.42
C LYS A 95 -5.35 5.37 -7.03
N GLY A 96 -4.22 5.73 -6.47
CA GLY A 96 -3.40 6.82 -7.01
C GLY A 96 -2.27 7.25 -6.09
N ALA A 97 -1.54 8.28 -6.48
CA ALA A 97 -0.50 8.89 -5.67
C ALA A 97 -1.09 9.84 -4.61
N PRO A 98 -0.40 10.08 -3.47
CA PRO A 98 -0.83 11.07 -2.48
C PRO A 98 -1.14 12.46 -3.07
N ASP A 99 -0.36 12.89 -4.05
CA ASP A 99 -0.57 14.18 -4.73
C ASP A 99 -1.84 14.23 -5.59
N GLU A 100 -2.26 13.09 -6.15
CA GLU A 100 -3.53 12.97 -6.87
C GLU A 100 -4.70 13.05 -5.91
N LEU A 101 -4.60 12.38 -4.75
CA LEU A 101 -5.60 12.50 -3.69
C LEU A 101 -5.70 13.95 -3.21
N ARG A 102 -4.59 14.66 -3.03
CA ARG A 102 -4.59 16.08 -2.64
C ARG A 102 -5.35 16.95 -3.64
N ARG A 103 -5.12 16.73 -4.94
CA ARG A 103 -5.85 17.45 -6.01
C ARG A 103 -7.34 17.13 -5.98
N LEU A 104 -7.71 15.86 -5.80
CA LEU A 104 -9.11 15.43 -5.67
C LEU A 104 -9.80 16.07 -4.45
N ILE A 105 -9.10 16.14 -3.31
CA ILE A 105 -9.57 16.82 -2.10
C ILE A 105 -9.68 18.34 -2.28
N ALA A 106 -9.01 18.96 -3.25
CA ALA A 106 -9.10 20.40 -3.48
C ALA A 106 -10.29 20.81 -4.37
N GLN A 107 -10.95 19.85 -5.03
CA GLN A 107 -12.07 20.08 -5.95
C GLN A 107 -13.41 19.61 -5.35
N ASP A 108 -14.50 20.11 -5.92
CA ASP A 108 -15.89 19.77 -5.54
C ASP A 108 -16.56 18.80 -6.54
N GLU A 109 -15.85 18.40 -7.60
CA GLU A 109 -16.36 17.56 -8.70
C GLU A 109 -15.43 16.35 -8.94
N ASP A 110 -15.88 15.39 -9.74
CA ASP A 110 -15.16 14.16 -10.14
C ASP A 110 -14.72 13.24 -8.99
N TRP A 111 -15.40 13.29 -7.83
CA TRP A 111 -15.17 12.32 -6.78
C TRP A 111 -15.72 10.95 -7.18
N PRO A 112 -14.90 9.89 -7.17
CA PRO A 112 -15.39 8.55 -7.46
C PRO A 112 -16.47 8.17 -6.44
N GLU A 113 -17.64 7.80 -6.94
CA GLU A 113 -18.73 7.24 -6.12
C GLU A 113 -19.23 8.20 -5.01
N ALA A 114 -19.06 9.52 -5.17
CA ALA A 114 -19.56 10.53 -4.24
C ALA A 114 -19.97 11.82 -4.95
N GLU A 115 -21.12 12.38 -4.56
CA GLU A 115 -21.65 13.64 -5.07
C GLU A 115 -22.24 14.45 -3.91
N GLY A 116 -22.29 15.77 -4.06
CA GLY A 116 -23.01 16.67 -3.13
C GLY A 116 -22.60 16.50 -1.66
N GLU A 117 -23.56 16.18 -0.79
CA GLU A 117 -23.35 16.06 0.66
C GLU A 117 -22.32 14.97 1.03
N GLU A 118 -22.15 13.93 0.22
CA GLU A 118 -21.17 12.87 0.47
C GLU A 118 -19.73 13.41 0.39
N ILE A 119 -19.47 14.34 -0.53
CA ILE A 119 -18.16 14.99 -0.66
C ILE A 119 -17.87 15.80 0.59
N THR A 120 -18.82 16.65 1.01
CA THR A 120 -18.71 17.46 2.25
C THR A 120 -18.45 16.59 3.48
N ARG A 121 -19.14 15.45 3.60
CA ARG A 121 -18.98 14.51 4.72
C ARG A 121 -17.61 13.82 4.72
N ARG A 122 -17.10 13.43 3.54
CA ARG A 122 -15.85 12.63 3.42
C ARG A 122 -14.58 13.49 3.42
N ARG A 123 -14.63 14.72 2.91
CA ARG A 123 -13.48 15.65 2.78
C ARG A 123 -12.61 15.77 4.04
N PRO A 124 -13.13 16.12 5.22
CA PRO A 124 -12.27 16.30 6.40
C PRO A 124 -11.57 15.00 6.85
N TYR A 125 -12.18 13.83 6.61
CA TYR A 125 -11.56 12.55 6.93
C TYR A 125 -10.41 12.21 5.96
N LEU A 126 -10.59 12.53 4.68
CA LEU A 126 -9.56 12.34 3.67
C LEU A 126 -8.40 13.33 3.84
N GLU A 127 -8.67 14.57 4.23
CA GLU A 127 -7.64 15.55 4.61
C GLU A 127 -6.80 15.04 5.79
N ALA A 128 -7.44 14.55 6.85
CA ALA A 128 -6.74 13.99 8.01
C ALA A 128 -5.93 12.73 7.65
N ALA A 129 -6.49 11.84 6.83
CA ALA A 129 -5.80 10.64 6.38
C ALA A 129 -4.58 10.98 5.51
N LEU A 130 -4.72 11.95 4.59
CA LEU A 130 -3.63 12.42 3.76
C LEU A 130 -2.52 13.08 4.60
N ALA A 131 -2.87 13.90 5.59
CA ALA A 131 -1.88 14.51 6.48
C ALA A 131 -1.07 13.47 7.27
N LEU A 132 -1.71 12.39 7.73
CA LEU A 132 -1.01 11.26 8.37
C LEU A 132 -0.09 10.54 7.36
N CYS A 133 -0.53 10.35 6.13
CA CYS A 133 0.29 9.75 5.07
C CYS A 133 1.51 10.61 4.76
N GLU A 134 1.35 11.92 4.62
CA GLU A 134 2.45 12.86 4.36
C GLU A 134 3.48 12.86 5.50
N ALA A 135 3.02 12.84 6.75
CA ALA A 135 3.91 12.73 7.92
C ALA A 135 4.69 11.41 7.91
N HIS A 136 4.02 10.29 7.59
CA HIS A 136 4.66 8.98 7.45
C HIS A 136 5.71 8.98 6.33
N MET A 137 5.38 9.54 5.17
CA MET A 137 6.31 9.66 4.04
C MET A 137 7.57 10.46 4.42
N ALA A 138 7.41 11.54 5.18
CA ALA A 138 8.53 12.35 5.64
C ALA A 138 9.43 11.60 6.64
N ASP A 139 8.85 10.80 7.54
CA ASP A 139 9.59 9.94 8.48
C ASP A 139 10.31 8.77 7.77
N HIS A 140 9.81 8.36 6.60
CA HIS A 140 10.34 7.26 5.78
C HIS A 140 10.95 7.76 4.47
N ALA A 141 11.61 8.91 4.47
CA ALA A 141 12.09 9.57 3.25
C ALA A 141 13.04 8.71 2.39
N ASP A 142 13.78 7.77 3.00
CA ASP A 142 14.77 6.93 2.32
C ASP A 142 14.21 5.58 1.80
N VAL A 143 12.95 5.26 2.12
CA VAL A 143 12.40 3.93 1.79
C VAL A 143 12.30 3.71 0.29
N ILE A 144 11.91 4.73 -0.46
CA ILE A 144 11.73 4.63 -1.91
C ILE A 144 13.07 4.43 -2.61
N ASP A 145 14.11 5.13 -2.17
CA ASP A 145 15.46 4.99 -2.75
C ASP A 145 16.03 3.59 -2.49
N LYS A 146 15.84 3.04 -1.28
CA LYS A 146 16.21 1.65 -0.97
C LYS A 146 15.45 0.64 -1.82
N LEU A 147 14.15 0.87 -2.03
CA LEU A 147 13.33 0.01 -2.89
C LEU A 147 13.77 0.11 -4.36
N ARG A 148 14.16 1.30 -4.84
CA ARG A 148 14.72 1.49 -6.19
C ARG A 148 16.06 0.80 -6.35
N GLU A 149 16.97 0.94 -5.40
CA GLU A 149 18.27 0.26 -5.42
C GLU A 149 18.09 -1.26 -5.53
N ARG A 150 17.08 -1.79 -4.84
CA ARG A 150 16.82 -3.23 -4.81
C ARG A 150 16.03 -3.76 -6.02
N TRP A 151 14.99 -3.04 -6.44
CA TRP A 151 13.96 -3.53 -7.35
C TRP A 151 13.73 -2.64 -8.57
N GLY A 152 14.55 -1.60 -8.76
CA GLY A 152 14.55 -0.80 -9.98
C GLY A 152 14.93 -1.67 -11.18
N SER A 153 14.11 -1.65 -12.22
CA SER A 153 14.48 -2.23 -13.52
C SER A 153 15.58 -1.40 -14.16
N ALA A 154 16.52 -2.04 -14.86
CA ALA A 154 17.52 -1.36 -15.71
C ALA A 154 16.92 -0.66 -16.95
N ASP A 155 15.59 -0.56 -17.04
CA ASP A 155 14.85 -0.20 -18.25
C ASP A 155 14.37 1.28 -18.27
N GLU A 156 15.06 2.17 -17.57
CA GLU A 156 14.93 3.63 -17.76
C GLU A 156 16.06 4.25 -18.60
N GLU A 157 17.04 3.45 -19.06
CA GLU A 157 18.11 3.91 -19.98
C GLU A 157 17.70 3.90 -21.47
N ALA A 158 16.46 3.51 -21.82
CA ALA A 158 15.99 3.38 -23.21
C ALA A 158 15.04 4.50 -23.68
N ALA A 159 14.89 5.59 -22.93
CA ALA A 159 14.03 6.72 -23.31
C ALA A 159 14.74 8.09 -23.31
N ALA A 160 16.00 8.12 -23.76
CA ALA A 160 16.75 9.33 -24.10
C ALA A 160 17.11 9.37 -25.59
#